data_AF-A0A6P2CVV0-F1
#
_entry.id   AF-A0A6P2CVV0-F1
#
_cell.length_a   1.000
_cell.length_b   1.000
_cell.length_c   1.000
_cell.angle_alpha   90.00
_cell.angle_beta   90.00
_cell.angle_gamma   90.00
#
_symmetry.space_group_name_H-M   'P 1'
#
loop_
_entity.id
_entity.type
_entity.pdbx_description
1 polymer ?
#
loop_
_entity_poly.entity_id
_entity_poly.type
_entity_poly.pdbx_seq_one_letter_code
_entity_poly.pdbx_strand_id
1 'polypeptide(L)'
;MRVLSLSRLIETARVTDAHGKAATGHVQNFADLLNEDNVRHLEAAHGGLFAYLVFHPKLDAALVDVIKSGAVARYLGAEILLLYTLDSAPQTPTAITDKAFAGWLDLAPDDYPGHQIVRTLFPDGTPPTTPGVVFLTSLVDDCEPVYVPLTDNGAGDAAAILNSAFRLAQGALAGAKADRGAVPGLLAKALAQEGLRYTRTSPRSAFEWLCLTFHTARRHLGDLVAVVSLVRGKGKS
;
A
#
# COMPACT_ATOMS: atom_id res chain seq x y z
N MET A 1 9.63 -3.01 -12.31
CA MET A 1 8.33 -3.01 -11.60
C MET A 1 7.35 -2.14 -12.38
N ARG A 2 6.07 -2.54 -12.46
CA ARG A 2 5.01 -1.70 -13.06
C ARG A 2 4.05 -1.25 -11.97
N VAL A 3 3.53 -0.05 -12.14
CA VAL A 3 2.52 0.53 -11.26
C VAL A 3 1.27 0.89 -12.04
N LEU A 4 0.13 0.89 -11.36
CA LEU A 4 -1.13 1.35 -11.89
C LEU A 4 -1.81 2.25 -10.85
N SER A 5 -2.52 3.28 -11.31
CA SER A 5 -3.34 4.12 -10.43
C SER A 5 -4.34 3.28 -9.65
N LEU A 6 -4.54 3.60 -8.36
CA LEU A 6 -5.58 2.98 -7.53
C LEU A 6 -6.95 3.16 -8.17
N SER A 7 -7.21 4.33 -8.78
CA SER A 7 -8.47 4.59 -9.48
C SER A 7 -8.79 3.54 -10.54
N ARG A 8 -7.78 3.18 -11.35
CA ARG A 8 -7.91 2.16 -12.39
C ARG A 8 -8.12 0.77 -11.80
N LEU A 9 -7.51 0.45 -10.66
CA LEU A 9 -7.73 -0.83 -9.98
C LEU A 9 -9.16 -0.96 -9.48
N ILE A 10 -9.69 0.10 -8.87
CA ILE A 10 -11.07 0.15 -8.40
C ILE A 10 -12.05 0.02 -9.58
N GLU A 11 -11.83 0.78 -10.66
CA GLU A 11 -12.62 0.68 -11.89
C GLU A 11 -12.62 -0.76 -12.44
N THR A 12 -11.44 -1.40 -12.48
CA THR A 12 -11.29 -2.77 -13.00
C THR A 12 -12.00 -3.80 -12.12
N ALA A 13 -11.88 -3.67 -10.80
CA ALA A 13 -12.51 -4.58 -9.84
C ALA A 13 -14.04 -4.54 -9.96
N ARG A 14 -14.62 -3.35 -10.06
CA ARG A 14 -16.07 -3.15 -10.21
C ARG A 14 -16.62 -3.80 -11.49
N VAL A 15 -15.92 -3.66 -12.61
CA VAL A 15 -16.35 -4.24 -13.90
C VAL A 15 -16.41 -5.77 -13.86
N THR A 16 -15.60 -6.39 -13.00
CA THR A 16 -15.45 -7.86 -12.94
C THR A 16 -16.61 -8.54 -12.18
N ASP A 17 -17.24 -7.86 -11.23
CA ASP A 17 -18.28 -8.44 -10.35
C ASP A 17 -19.69 -8.43 -10.98
N ALA A 18 -19.99 -7.45 -11.83
CA ALA A 18 -21.35 -7.17 -12.32
C ALA A 18 -21.88 -8.08 -13.46
N HIS A 19 -21.59 -9.39 -13.48
CA HIS A 19 -22.08 -10.39 -14.47
C HIS A 19 -21.37 -10.47 -15.84
N GLY A 20 -20.04 -10.38 -15.94
CA GLY A 20 -19.30 -10.73 -17.16
C GLY A 20 -19.60 -9.89 -18.41
N LYS A 21 -20.57 -8.97 -18.34
CA LYS A 21 -20.74 -7.86 -19.28
C LYS A 21 -19.97 -6.69 -18.72
N ALA A 22 -18.92 -6.31 -19.44
CA ALA A 22 -18.13 -5.14 -19.12
C ALA A 22 -19.04 -3.91 -19.06
N ALA A 23 -19.47 -3.52 -17.86
CA ALA A 23 -20.13 -2.25 -17.63
C ALA A 23 -19.06 -1.17 -17.77
N THR A 24 -18.80 -0.74 -19.01
CA THR A 24 -17.95 0.41 -19.32
C THR A 24 -18.70 1.70 -18.95
N GLY A 25 -19.06 1.84 -17.68
CA GLY A 25 -19.45 3.12 -17.11
C GLY A 25 -18.18 3.81 -16.68
N HIS A 26 -17.68 4.75 -17.49
CA HIS A 26 -16.65 5.66 -17.03
C HIS A 26 -17.11 6.27 -15.70
N VAL A 27 -16.34 6.07 -14.63
CA VAL A 27 -16.56 6.79 -13.38
C VAL A 27 -16.30 8.27 -13.69
N GLN A 28 -17.36 9.01 -13.99
CA GLN A 28 -17.26 10.42 -14.40
C GLN A 28 -17.00 11.34 -13.20
N ASN A 29 -17.35 10.89 -11.99
CA ASN A 29 -17.19 11.66 -10.77
C ASN A 29 -16.21 10.98 -9.81
N PHE A 30 -15.24 11.77 -9.36
CA PHE A 30 -14.25 11.39 -8.35
C PHE A 30 -14.89 10.93 -7.04
N ALA A 31 -16.01 11.54 -6.64
CA ALA A 31 -16.75 11.15 -5.43
C ALA A 31 -17.31 9.72 -5.53
N ASP A 32 -17.57 9.24 -6.74
CA ASP A 32 -18.07 7.88 -6.95
C ASP A 32 -16.93 6.86 -6.90
N LEU A 33 -15.69 7.25 -7.21
CA LEU A 33 -14.56 6.33 -7.27
C LEU A 33 -14.20 5.77 -5.89
N LEU A 34 -14.05 6.65 -4.90
CA LEU A 34 -13.74 6.28 -3.51
C LEU A 34 -15.01 6.24 -2.66
N ASN A 35 -16.01 5.51 -3.13
CA ASN A 35 -17.09 5.06 -2.24
C ASN A 35 -16.73 3.70 -1.64
N GLU A 36 -17.29 3.39 -0.47
CA GLU A 36 -16.95 2.16 0.26
C GLU A 36 -17.22 0.90 -0.58
N ASP A 37 -18.36 0.86 -1.27
CA ASP A 37 -18.73 -0.28 -2.11
C ASP A 37 -17.67 -0.59 -3.16
N ASN A 38 -17.18 0.41 -3.88
CA ASN A 38 -16.16 0.24 -4.91
C ASN A 38 -14.82 -0.24 -4.33
N VAL A 39 -14.46 0.22 -3.14
CA VAL A 39 -13.27 -0.28 -2.44
C VAL A 39 -13.48 -1.72 -1.99
N ARG A 40 -14.67 -2.09 -1.51
CA ARG A 40 -15.01 -3.50 -1.18
C ARG A 40 -14.88 -4.42 -2.39
N HIS A 41 -15.27 -3.98 -3.59
CA HIS A 41 -15.04 -4.77 -4.82
C HIS A 41 -13.55 -5.02 -5.06
N LEU A 42 -12.69 -4.01 -4.82
CA LEU A 42 -11.23 -4.18 -4.90
C LEU A 42 -10.73 -5.18 -3.86
N GLU A 43 -11.21 -5.11 -2.62
CA GLU A 43 -10.86 -6.06 -1.56
C GLU A 43 -11.25 -7.49 -1.90
N ALA A 44 -12.47 -7.68 -2.40
CA ALA A 44 -12.97 -8.98 -2.82
C ALA A 44 -12.17 -9.54 -4.01
N ALA A 45 -11.83 -8.70 -4.99
CA ALA A 45 -11.05 -9.10 -6.16
C ALA A 45 -9.59 -9.45 -5.81
N HIS A 46 -8.98 -8.74 -4.85
CA HIS A 46 -7.61 -8.98 -4.42
C HIS A 46 -7.49 -10.19 -3.49
N GLY A 47 -8.36 -10.27 -2.46
CA GLY A 47 -8.37 -11.37 -1.49
C GLY A 47 -7.13 -11.45 -0.58
N GLY A 48 -6.12 -10.59 -0.75
CA GLY A 48 -4.88 -10.57 0.02
C GLY A 48 -4.78 -9.41 1.02
N LEU A 49 -3.59 -9.14 1.54
CA LEU A 49 -3.29 -7.99 2.39
C LEU A 49 -3.05 -6.73 1.56
N PHE A 50 -3.25 -5.58 2.20
CA PHE A 50 -2.82 -4.30 1.68
C PHE A 50 -1.59 -3.86 2.46
N ALA A 51 -0.62 -3.31 1.73
CA ALA A 51 0.53 -2.66 2.32
C ALA A 51 0.60 -1.23 1.82
N TYR A 52 0.93 -0.26 2.68
CA TYR A 52 1.22 1.11 2.27
C TYR A 52 2.65 1.46 2.62
N LEU A 53 3.46 1.81 1.61
CA LEU A 53 4.85 2.20 1.80
C LEU A 53 4.92 3.70 2.06
N VAL A 54 5.38 4.06 3.26
CA VAL A 54 5.51 5.43 3.74
C VAL A 54 6.95 5.88 3.59
N PHE A 55 7.21 6.87 2.76
CA PHE A 55 8.54 7.45 2.58
C PHE A 55 8.45 8.82 1.93
N HIS A 56 9.41 9.69 2.21
CA HIS A 56 9.62 10.94 1.52
C HIS A 56 10.70 10.76 0.43
N PRO A 57 10.39 10.90 -0.87
CA PRO A 57 11.33 10.55 -1.94
C PRO A 57 12.69 11.26 -1.87
N LYS A 58 12.72 12.49 -1.34
CA LYS A 58 13.96 13.25 -1.12
C LYS A 58 14.78 12.80 0.09
N LEU A 59 14.13 12.40 1.19
CA LEU A 59 14.82 12.04 2.43
C LEU A 59 15.22 10.56 2.44
N ASP A 60 14.45 9.74 1.72
CA ASP A 60 14.56 8.28 1.71
C ASP A 60 15.09 7.76 0.37
N ALA A 61 16.16 8.38 -0.13
CA ALA A 61 16.73 8.07 -1.46
C ALA A 61 17.07 6.57 -1.63
N ALA A 62 17.58 5.93 -0.58
CA ALA A 62 17.88 4.49 -0.60
C ALA A 62 16.63 3.65 -0.88
N LEU A 63 15.49 3.99 -0.28
CA LEU A 63 14.23 3.29 -0.54
C LEU A 63 13.69 3.58 -1.94
N VAL A 64 13.87 4.81 -2.43
CA VAL A 64 13.55 5.17 -3.82
C VAL A 64 14.34 4.30 -4.80
N ASP A 65 15.62 4.05 -4.54
CA ASP A 65 16.46 3.19 -5.38
C ASP A 65 15.99 1.73 -5.34
N VAL A 66 15.56 1.24 -4.18
CA VAL A 66 14.95 -0.09 -4.02
C VAL A 66 13.65 -0.20 -4.83
N ILE A 67 12.80 0.83 -4.82
CA ILE A 67 11.58 0.90 -5.63
C ILE A 67 11.92 0.90 -7.12
N LYS A 68 12.84 1.77 -7.56
CA LYS A 68 13.25 1.91 -8.98
C LYS A 68 13.88 0.64 -9.54
N SER A 69 14.73 -0.03 -8.76
CA SER A 69 15.33 -1.32 -9.14
C SER A 69 14.30 -2.43 -9.37
N GLY A 70 13.07 -2.22 -8.88
CA GLY A 70 11.98 -3.19 -8.91
C GLY A 70 12.20 -4.36 -7.96
N ALA A 71 13.10 -4.22 -6.98
CA ALA A 71 13.32 -5.22 -5.93
C ALA A 71 12.04 -5.46 -5.12
N VAL A 72 11.29 -4.39 -4.81
CA VAL A 72 10.01 -4.43 -4.10
C VAL A 72 9.03 -5.43 -4.72
N ALA A 73 8.85 -5.40 -6.04
CA ALA A 73 7.95 -6.32 -6.74
C ALA A 73 8.34 -7.80 -6.58
N ARG A 74 9.61 -8.10 -6.32
CA ARG A 74 10.09 -9.47 -6.09
C ARG A 74 9.75 -9.97 -4.68
N TYR A 75 9.52 -9.05 -3.74
CA TYR A 75 9.27 -9.35 -2.33
C TYR A 75 7.77 -9.48 -2.00
N LEU A 76 6.89 -8.79 -2.73
CA LEU A 76 5.45 -8.69 -2.39
C LEU A 76 4.65 -9.99 -2.51
N GLY A 77 5.07 -10.89 -3.39
CA GLY A 77 4.23 -12.01 -3.83
C GLY A 77 2.94 -11.57 -4.51
N ALA A 78 1.97 -12.48 -4.58
CA ALA A 78 0.65 -12.23 -5.16
C ALA A 78 -0.38 -11.80 -4.10
N GLU A 79 -0.08 -12.05 -2.84
CA GLU A 79 -0.99 -11.90 -1.71
C GLU A 79 -0.95 -10.50 -1.08
N ILE A 80 -0.06 -9.62 -1.53
CA ILE A 80 0.07 -8.26 -1.00
C ILE A 80 -0.09 -7.26 -2.13
N LEU A 81 -1.06 -6.35 -1.99
CA LEU A 81 -1.21 -5.18 -2.84
C LEU A 81 -0.49 -4.01 -2.18
N LEU A 82 0.68 -3.63 -2.70
CA LEU A 82 1.44 -2.50 -2.19
C LEU A 82 0.99 -1.19 -2.82
N LEU A 83 0.65 -0.23 -1.98
CA LEU A 83 0.24 1.13 -2.30
C LEU A 83 1.34 2.13 -1.90
N TYR A 84 1.52 3.19 -2.68
CA TYR A 84 2.31 4.38 -2.33
C TYR A 84 2.02 5.53 -3.30
N THR A 85 2.52 6.72 -2.98
CA THR A 85 2.25 7.94 -3.77
C THR A 85 3.31 8.22 -4.82
N LEU A 86 2.87 8.58 -6.03
CA LEU A 86 3.70 9.10 -7.12
C LEU A 86 3.31 10.54 -7.46
N ASP A 87 4.23 11.27 -8.08
CA ASP A 87 4.05 12.69 -8.46
C ASP A 87 3.20 12.86 -9.74
N SER A 88 2.74 11.75 -10.29
CA SER A 88 2.02 11.68 -11.53
C SER A 88 1.04 10.51 -11.46
N ALA A 89 -0.10 10.67 -12.15
CA ALA A 89 -1.14 9.65 -12.25
C ALA A 89 -0.91 8.76 -13.48
N PRO A 90 -0.30 7.56 -13.34
CA PRO A 90 -0.06 6.69 -14.49
C PRO A 90 -1.40 6.20 -15.05
N GLN A 91 -1.69 6.57 -16.29
CA GLN A 91 -2.92 6.16 -16.98
C GLN A 91 -2.89 4.69 -17.42
N THR A 92 -1.69 4.16 -17.64
CA THR A 92 -1.44 2.78 -18.04
C THR A 92 -0.37 2.17 -17.15
N PRO A 93 -0.24 0.83 -17.08
CA PRO A 93 0.82 0.19 -16.34
C PRO A 93 2.21 0.70 -16.77
N THR A 94 2.84 1.52 -15.92
CA THR A 94 4.05 2.28 -16.27
C THR A 94 5.24 1.82 -15.44
N ALA A 95 6.43 1.81 -16.04
CA ALA A 95 7.67 1.56 -15.31
C ALA A 95 8.08 2.81 -14.51
N ILE A 96 8.56 2.59 -13.29
CA ILE A 96 9.00 3.70 -12.43
C ILE A 96 10.35 4.20 -12.95
N THR A 97 10.46 5.50 -13.12
CA THR A 97 11.67 6.20 -13.56
C THR A 97 12.01 7.31 -12.55
N ASP A 98 13.16 7.97 -12.74
CA ASP A 98 13.53 9.12 -11.91
C ASP A 98 12.50 10.25 -11.92
N LYS A 99 11.77 10.39 -13.02
CA LYS A 99 10.72 11.41 -13.18
C LYS A 99 9.46 11.14 -12.36
N ALA A 100 9.29 9.96 -11.78
CA ALA A 100 8.09 9.59 -11.01
C ALA A 100 8.06 10.17 -9.59
N PHE A 101 9.14 10.83 -9.16
CA PHE A 101 9.28 11.41 -7.82
C PHE A 101 9.70 12.88 -7.82
N ALA A 102 9.89 13.49 -8.99
CA ALA A 102 10.43 14.83 -9.14
C ALA A 102 9.45 15.91 -8.66
N GLY A 103 8.15 15.73 -8.86
CA GLY A 103 7.13 16.73 -8.49
C GLY A 103 6.91 16.89 -6.99
N TRP A 104 7.33 15.91 -6.17
CA TRP A 104 7.23 15.98 -4.72
C TRP A 104 8.38 16.73 -4.04
N LEU A 105 9.41 17.12 -4.78
CA LEU A 105 10.67 17.65 -4.21
C LEU A 105 10.51 18.96 -3.44
N ASP A 106 9.42 19.68 -3.67
CA ASP A 106 9.14 21.01 -3.11
C ASP A 106 8.16 21.00 -1.92
N LEU A 107 7.59 19.85 -1.55
CA LEU A 107 6.75 19.77 -0.35
C LEU A 107 7.59 19.73 0.93
N ALA A 108 7.12 20.42 1.96
CA ALA A 108 7.69 20.27 3.29
C ALA A 108 7.49 18.82 3.77
N PRO A 109 8.41 18.25 4.56
CA PRO A 109 8.27 16.88 5.07
C PRO A 109 6.98 16.62 5.84
N ASP A 110 6.45 17.63 6.55
CA ASP A 110 5.17 17.53 7.29
C ASP A 110 3.93 17.59 6.37
N ASP A 111 4.10 18.09 5.14
CA ASP A 111 3.04 18.15 4.13
C ASP A 111 3.04 16.93 3.20
N TYR A 112 4.06 16.07 3.30
CA TYR A 112 4.12 14.88 2.48
C TYR A 112 2.97 13.93 2.82
N PRO A 113 2.14 13.50 1.84
CA PRO A 113 0.95 12.70 2.10
C PRO A 113 1.26 11.49 3.00
N GLY A 114 2.34 10.76 2.69
CA GLY A 114 2.78 9.58 3.45
C GLY A 114 2.95 9.81 4.96
N HIS A 115 3.38 10.99 5.38
CA HIS A 115 3.64 11.29 6.79
C HIS A 115 2.36 11.67 7.54
N GLN A 116 1.51 12.50 6.94
CA GLN A 116 0.20 12.85 7.53
C GLN A 116 -0.64 11.60 7.78
N ILE A 117 -0.54 10.66 6.85
CA ILE A 117 -1.18 9.34 6.86
C ILE A 117 -0.82 8.50 8.08
N VAL A 118 0.47 8.39 8.40
CA VAL A 118 0.92 7.60 9.55
C VAL A 118 0.38 8.22 10.84
N ARG A 119 0.30 9.56 10.92
CA ARG A 119 -0.29 10.23 12.08
C ARG A 119 -1.79 9.93 12.23
N THR A 120 -2.53 9.80 11.12
CA THR A 120 -3.97 9.45 11.16
C THR A 120 -4.22 8.00 11.59
N LEU A 121 -3.43 7.05 11.08
CA LEU A 121 -3.56 5.64 11.44
C LEU A 121 -3.00 5.32 12.84
N PHE A 122 -2.06 6.13 13.33
CA PHE A 122 -1.37 5.98 14.61
C PHE A 122 -1.43 7.26 15.46
N PRO A 123 -2.63 7.70 15.90
CA PRO A 123 -2.81 8.91 16.70
C PRO A 123 -2.42 8.71 18.16
N ASP A 124 -2.40 7.45 18.62
CA ASP A 124 -2.12 7.10 20.00
C ASP A 124 -0.60 7.05 20.21
N GLY A 125 -0.05 8.07 20.85
CA GLY A 125 1.36 8.12 21.24
C GLY A 125 2.27 8.89 20.27
N THR A 126 3.55 8.53 20.24
CA THR A 126 4.54 9.15 19.34
C THR A 126 4.35 8.56 17.94
N PRO A 127 4.14 9.39 16.89
CA PRO A 127 4.02 8.91 15.53
C PRO A 127 5.21 8.02 15.15
N PRO A 128 4.98 6.88 14.49
CA PRO A 128 6.06 6.02 14.03
C PRO A 128 7.08 6.77 13.16
N THR A 129 8.36 6.46 13.36
CA THR A 129 9.46 7.05 12.57
C THR A 129 9.39 6.56 11.13
N THR A 130 9.41 7.48 10.17
CA THR A 130 9.44 7.17 8.73
C THR A 130 10.89 7.06 8.23
N PRO A 131 11.14 6.31 7.14
CA PRO A 131 10.21 5.53 6.32
C PRO A 131 9.76 4.21 6.97
N GLY A 132 8.67 3.64 6.45
CA GLY A 132 8.08 2.42 6.98
C GLY A 132 7.06 1.78 6.05
N VAL A 133 6.51 0.63 6.45
CA VAL A 133 5.38 -0.01 5.77
C VAL A 133 4.25 -0.28 6.76
N VAL A 134 3.02 0.08 6.37
CA VAL A 134 1.80 -0.25 7.11
C VAL A 134 1.14 -1.46 6.46
N PHE A 135 0.80 -2.48 7.25
CA PHE A 135 -0.01 -3.62 6.83
C PHE A 135 -1.45 -3.48 7.30
N LEU A 136 -2.40 -3.75 6.40
CA LEU A 136 -3.83 -3.66 6.62
C LEU A 136 -4.51 -4.93 6.09
N THR A 137 -5.45 -5.47 6.86
CA THR A 137 -6.26 -6.62 6.44
C THR A 137 -7.54 -6.20 5.70
N SER A 138 -7.98 -4.96 5.90
CA SER A 138 -9.06 -4.32 5.17
C SER A 138 -8.76 -2.83 4.98
N LEU A 139 -9.21 -2.27 3.87
CA LEU A 139 -9.29 -0.85 3.57
C LEU A 139 -10.62 -0.23 4.01
N VAL A 140 -11.68 -1.02 4.20
CA VAL A 140 -13.02 -0.50 4.51
C VAL A 140 -13.44 -0.83 5.94
N ASP A 141 -13.33 -2.09 6.34
CA ASP A 141 -13.70 -2.53 7.68
C ASP A 141 -12.63 -2.15 8.71
N ASP A 142 -13.04 -2.10 9.99
CA ASP A 142 -12.10 -1.89 11.08
C ASP A 142 -11.06 -3.02 11.09
N CYS A 143 -9.79 -2.64 11.00
CA CYS A 143 -8.68 -3.56 11.12
C CYS A 143 -7.62 -2.98 12.05
N GLU A 144 -6.73 -3.84 12.52
CA GLU A 144 -5.61 -3.43 13.35
C GLU A 144 -4.35 -3.20 12.49
N PRO A 145 -3.97 -1.94 12.21
CA PRO A 145 -2.81 -1.67 11.36
C PRO A 145 -1.51 -2.09 12.06
N VAL A 146 -0.58 -2.67 11.28
CA VAL A 146 0.76 -2.99 11.78
C VAL A 146 1.79 -2.18 11.01
N TYR A 147 2.48 -1.27 11.69
CA TYR A 147 3.57 -0.48 11.11
C TYR A 147 4.92 -1.14 11.39
N VAL A 148 5.75 -1.25 10.36
CA VAL A 148 7.15 -1.71 10.45
C VAL A 148 8.05 -0.57 9.95
N PRO A 149 8.86 0.07 10.82
CA PRO A 149 9.85 1.05 10.40
C PRO A 149 10.91 0.37 9.53
N LEU A 150 11.37 1.09 8.49
CA LEU A 150 12.45 0.65 7.61
C LEU A 150 13.79 1.27 7.97
N THR A 151 13.82 2.16 8.96
CA THR A 151 15.02 2.66 9.61
C THR A 151 15.21 1.95 10.94
N ASP A 152 16.40 1.39 11.13
CA ASP A 152 16.80 0.85 12.43
C ASP A 152 17.66 1.88 13.19
N ASN A 153 17.93 1.65 14.48
CA ASN A 153 18.88 2.45 15.29
C ASN A 153 20.36 2.28 14.85
N GLY A 154 20.59 1.71 13.68
CA GLY A 154 21.85 1.49 12.99
C GLY A 154 21.54 1.28 11.51
N ALA A 155 22.47 1.60 10.61
CA ALA A 155 22.26 1.56 9.17
C ALA A 155 21.97 0.12 8.65
N GLY A 156 20.73 -0.34 8.80
CA GLY A 156 20.20 -1.55 8.17
C GLY A 156 19.79 -1.25 6.73
N ASP A 157 19.91 -2.26 5.86
CA ASP A 157 19.42 -2.20 4.48
C ASP A 157 17.88 -2.26 4.47
N ALA A 158 17.23 -1.13 4.16
CA ALA A 158 15.77 -1.03 4.06
C ALA A 158 15.17 -2.11 3.14
N ALA A 159 15.90 -2.58 2.12
CA ALA A 159 15.45 -3.66 1.26
C ALA A 159 15.35 -4.99 2.01
N ALA A 160 16.30 -5.30 2.90
CA ALA A 160 16.31 -6.51 3.69
C ALA A 160 15.15 -6.53 4.71
N ILE A 161 14.92 -5.40 5.40
CA ILE A 161 13.79 -5.26 6.33
C ILE A 161 12.47 -5.40 5.58
N LEU A 162 12.31 -4.72 4.45
CA LEU A 162 11.10 -4.78 3.64
C LEU A 162 10.82 -6.21 3.12
N ASN A 163 11.85 -6.91 2.64
CA ASN A 163 11.74 -8.30 2.21
C ASN A 163 11.30 -9.22 3.37
N SER A 164 11.91 -9.08 4.55
CA SER A 164 11.51 -9.84 5.74
C SER A 164 10.09 -9.53 6.16
N ALA A 165 9.70 -8.25 6.22
CA ALA A 165 8.36 -7.83 6.59
C ALA A 165 7.28 -8.42 5.66
N PHE A 166 7.50 -8.36 4.34
CA PHE A 166 6.56 -8.96 3.37
C PHE A 166 6.48 -10.49 3.50
N ARG A 167 7.61 -11.18 3.62
CA ARG A 167 7.62 -12.63 3.84
C ARG A 167 6.84 -13.02 5.10
N LEU A 168 7.03 -12.29 6.20
CA LEU A 168 6.33 -12.55 7.46
C LEU A 168 4.84 -12.23 7.35
N ALA A 169 4.46 -11.16 6.65
CA ALA A 169 3.05 -10.82 6.39
C ALA A 169 2.34 -11.89 5.54
N GLN A 170 3.01 -12.43 4.52
CA GLN A 170 2.50 -13.57 3.74
C GLN A 170 2.32 -14.81 4.61
N GLY A 171 3.31 -15.12 5.46
CA GLY A 171 3.23 -16.23 6.40
C GLY A 171 2.08 -16.07 7.41
N ALA A 172 1.86 -14.85 7.92
CA ALA A 172 0.77 -14.52 8.82
C ALA A 172 -0.60 -14.67 8.12
N LEU A 173 -0.73 -14.20 6.88
CA LEU A 173 -1.94 -14.39 6.07
C LEU A 173 -2.23 -15.88 5.84
N ALA A 174 -1.23 -16.66 5.45
CA ALA A 174 -1.38 -18.10 5.25
C ALA A 174 -1.76 -18.84 6.55
N GLY A 175 -1.16 -18.45 7.68
CA GLY A 175 -1.44 -19.03 9.00
C GLY A 175 -2.83 -18.70 9.54
N ALA A 176 -3.37 -17.53 9.18
CA ALA A 176 -4.70 -17.07 9.59
C ALA A 176 -5.86 -17.88 8.97
N LYS A 177 -5.59 -18.63 7.89
CA LYS A 177 -6.59 -19.40 7.15
C LYS A 177 -7.79 -18.51 6.76
N ALA A 178 -8.98 -18.76 7.33
CA ALA A 178 -10.19 -18.01 7.05
C ALA A 178 -10.40 -16.82 8.01
N ASP A 179 -9.68 -16.75 9.13
CA ASP A 179 -9.83 -15.68 10.12
C ASP A 179 -8.85 -14.53 9.86
N ARG A 180 -9.26 -13.60 8.99
CA ARG A 180 -8.45 -12.41 8.68
C ARG A 180 -8.18 -11.53 9.90
N GLY A 181 -9.02 -11.60 10.94
CA GLY A 181 -8.83 -10.87 12.19
C GLY A 181 -7.59 -11.32 12.98
N ALA A 182 -7.14 -12.57 12.78
CA ALA A 182 -5.94 -13.09 13.43
C ALA A 182 -4.62 -12.62 12.79
N VAL A 183 -4.64 -12.07 11.56
CA VAL A 183 -3.41 -11.72 10.82
C VAL A 183 -2.54 -10.70 11.58
N PRO A 184 -3.05 -9.58 12.13
CA PRO A 184 -2.21 -8.61 12.82
C PRO A 184 -1.48 -9.22 14.01
N GLY A 185 -2.15 -10.09 14.79
CA GLY A 185 -1.55 -10.79 15.92
C GLY A 185 -0.46 -11.80 15.50
N LEU A 186 -0.71 -12.55 14.42
CA LEU A 186 0.28 -13.48 13.86
C LEU A 186 1.50 -12.75 13.29
N LEU A 187 1.28 -11.65 12.57
CA LEU A 187 2.35 -10.82 12.02
C LEU A 187 3.18 -10.20 13.15
N ALA A 188 2.55 -9.61 14.16
CA ALA A 188 3.22 -9.03 15.31
C ALA A 188 4.10 -10.05 16.05
N LYS A 189 3.59 -11.28 16.24
CA LYS A 189 4.36 -12.38 16.84
C LYS A 189 5.56 -12.74 15.98
N ALA A 190 5.39 -12.86 14.67
CA ALA A 190 6.46 -13.22 13.74
C ALA A 190 7.54 -12.13 13.66
N LEU A 191 7.15 -10.85 13.63
CA LEU A 191 8.06 -9.70 13.68
C LEU A 191 8.89 -9.69 14.97
N ALA A 192 8.24 -9.92 16.13
CA ALA A 192 8.94 -10.01 17.42
C ALA A 192 9.97 -11.15 17.45
N GLN A 193 9.63 -12.31 16.87
CA GLN A 193 10.53 -13.47 16.81
C GLN A 193 11.77 -13.22 15.93
N GLU A 194 11.61 -12.43 14.87
CA GLU A 194 12.71 -12.04 13.97
C GLU A 194 13.45 -10.77 14.44
N GLY A 195 13.10 -10.25 15.63
CA GLY A 195 13.71 -9.05 16.20
C GLY A 195 13.39 -7.75 15.46
N LEU A 196 12.37 -7.75 14.60
CA LEU A 196 11.94 -6.56 13.86
C LEU A 196 11.03 -5.69 14.75
N ARG A 197 11.34 -4.40 14.81
CA ARG A 197 10.51 -3.41 15.51
C ARG A 197 9.19 -3.25 14.76
N TYR A 198 8.12 -3.02 15.50
CA TYR A 198 6.81 -2.74 14.92
C TYR A 198 5.94 -1.93 15.89
N THR A 199 4.87 -1.34 15.37
CA THR A 199 3.86 -0.63 16.15
C THR A 199 2.48 -1.07 15.70
N ARG A 200 1.54 -1.17 16.64
CA ARG A 200 0.13 -1.52 16.41
C ARG A 200 -0.74 -0.47 17.08
N THR A 201 -1.94 -0.28 16.56
CA THR A 201 -2.96 0.62 17.15
C THR A 201 -4.25 -0.14 17.39
N SER A 202 -5.22 0.47 18.06
CA SER A 202 -6.56 -0.11 18.16
C SER A 202 -7.23 -0.23 16.78
N PRO A 203 -8.16 -1.20 16.59
CA PRO A 203 -8.88 -1.38 15.35
C PRO A 203 -9.53 -0.09 14.84
N ARG A 204 -9.43 0.13 13.54
CA ARG A 204 -10.00 1.29 12.85
C ARG A 204 -10.08 1.06 11.35
N SER A 205 -11.04 1.72 10.71
CA SER A 205 -11.16 1.73 9.26
C SER A 205 -10.00 2.51 8.63
N ALA A 206 -9.40 1.92 7.60
CA ALA A 206 -8.42 2.62 6.76
C ALA A 206 -9.10 3.40 5.62
N PHE A 207 -10.43 3.47 5.57
CA PHE A 207 -11.14 4.06 4.44
C PHE A 207 -11.01 5.58 4.41
N GLU A 208 -11.20 6.22 5.56
CA GLU A 208 -10.96 7.66 5.71
C GLU A 208 -9.51 8.01 5.36
N TRP A 209 -8.57 7.19 5.83
CA TRP A 209 -7.17 7.29 5.47
C TRP A 209 -6.94 7.23 3.96
N LEU A 210 -7.54 6.24 3.28
CA LEU A 210 -7.42 6.05 1.84
C LEU A 210 -7.94 7.28 1.08
N CYS A 211 -9.10 7.80 1.50
CA CYS A 211 -9.72 8.99 0.92
C CYS A 211 -8.83 10.23 1.07
N LEU A 212 -8.33 10.48 2.28
CA LEU A 212 -7.43 11.60 2.56
C LEU A 212 -6.14 11.49 1.76
N THR A 213 -5.51 10.31 1.74
CA THR A 213 -4.28 10.02 0.98
C THR A 213 -4.45 10.38 -0.48
N PHE A 214 -5.53 9.88 -1.08
CA PHE A 214 -5.79 10.06 -2.49
C PHE A 214 -6.13 11.52 -2.81
N HIS A 215 -6.94 12.18 -1.98
CA HIS A 215 -7.27 13.60 -2.16
C HIS A 215 -6.03 14.50 -2.06
N THR A 216 -5.20 14.30 -1.04
CA THR A 216 -3.94 15.04 -0.87
C THR A 216 -3.00 14.77 -2.05
N ALA A 217 -2.84 13.51 -2.47
CA ALA A 217 -2.02 13.18 -3.62
C ALA A 217 -2.45 13.97 -4.87
N ARG A 218 -3.76 14.00 -5.14
CA ARG A 218 -4.35 14.65 -6.32
C ARG A 218 -4.28 16.18 -6.27
N ARG A 219 -4.39 16.79 -5.09
CA ARG A 219 -4.21 18.24 -4.90
C ARG A 219 -2.82 18.71 -5.36
N HIS A 220 -1.84 17.82 -5.31
CA HIS A 220 -0.46 18.07 -5.75
C HIS A 220 -0.15 17.42 -7.11
N LEU A 221 -1.17 17.13 -7.93
CA LEU A 221 -1.07 16.50 -9.25
C LEU A 221 -0.48 15.08 -9.25
N GLY A 222 -0.27 14.50 -8.06
CA GLY A 222 0.15 13.13 -7.87
C GLY A 222 -1.01 12.14 -7.87
N ASP A 223 -0.68 10.91 -7.47
CA ASP A 223 -1.63 9.81 -7.41
C ASP A 223 -1.23 8.76 -6.38
N LEU A 224 -2.23 8.01 -5.90
CA LEU A 224 -1.99 6.78 -5.15
C LEU A 224 -1.92 5.63 -6.17
N VAL A 225 -0.80 4.95 -6.21
CA VAL A 225 -0.56 3.85 -7.15
C VAL A 225 -0.37 2.55 -6.40
N ALA A 226 -0.65 1.44 -7.07
CA ALA A 226 -0.30 0.12 -6.59
C ALA A 226 0.76 -0.53 -7.47
N VAL A 227 1.60 -1.38 -6.86
CA VAL A 227 2.46 -2.31 -7.60
C VAL A 227 1.58 -3.37 -8.23
N VAL A 228 1.61 -3.46 -9.57
CA VAL A 228 0.92 -4.52 -10.29
C VAL A 228 1.94 -5.62 -10.58
N SER A 229 1.86 -6.69 -9.79
CA SER A 229 2.44 -7.96 -10.17
C SER A 229 1.65 -8.46 -11.37
N LEU A 230 2.28 -8.51 -12.55
CA LEU A 230 1.68 -9.19 -13.69
C LEU A 230 1.47 -10.64 -13.25
N VAL A 231 0.22 -11.00 -12.91
CA VAL A 231 -0.18 -12.39 -12.85
C VAL A 231 0.18 -12.94 -14.22
N ARG A 232 1.25 -13.74 -14.28
CA ARG A 232 1.46 -14.59 -15.46
C ARG A 232 0.19 -15.38 -15.56
N GLY A 233 -0.69 -15.00 -16.50
CA GLY A 233 -1.88 -15.76 -16.78
C GLY A 233 -1.42 -17.20 -16.88
N LYS A 234 -1.96 -18.07 -16.03
CA LYS A 234 -1.83 -19.50 -16.24
C LYS A 234 -2.49 -19.72 -17.60
N GLY A 235 -1.67 -19.66 -18.65
CA GLY A 235 -2.02 -20.21 -19.94
C GLY A 235 -2.43 -21.63 -19.61
N LYS A 236 -3.71 -21.94 -19.85
CA LYS A 236 -4.15 -23.32 -19.94
C LYS A 236 -3.38 -23.90 -21.13
N SER A 237 -2.18 -24.42 -20.86
CA SER A 237 -1.46 -25.34 -21.72
C SER A 237 -1.98 -26.74 -21.45
#